data_AF-A0A2V8NJC5-F1
#
_entry.id   AF-A0A2V8NJC5-F1
#
_cell.length_a   1.000
_cell.length_b   1.000
_cell.length_c   1.000
_cell.angle_alpha   90.00
_cell.angle_beta   90.00
_cell.angle_gamma   90.00
#
_symmetry.space_group_name_H-M   'P 1'
#
loop_
_entity.id
_entity.type
_entity.pdbx_description
1 polymer ?
#
loop_
_entity_poly.entity_id
_entity_poly.type
_entity_poly.pdbx_seq_one_letter_code
_entity_poly.pdbx_strand_id
1 'polypeptide(L)'
;MSLERFTETLRRTSGTYHLDRLEIGAVRVSGDIATVDTVMYGSVERPIQAEGKIVAQQYLVREDGRWRVATGDRATVRRFLAANPAFAKKFQLREPRIFVKRDGRWVDLTETLKQARRAGK
;
A
#
# COMPACT_ATOMS: atom_id res chain seq x y z
N MET A 1 -4.03 12.53 -3.91
CA MET A 1 -3.28 12.47 -5.20
C MET A 1 -4.26 12.34 -6.37
N SER A 2 -4.01 12.92 -7.56
CA SER A 2 -4.88 12.69 -8.75
C SER A 2 -4.47 11.45 -9.54
N LEU A 3 -5.40 10.79 -10.24
CA LEU A 3 -5.14 9.61 -11.07
C LEU A 3 -4.01 9.84 -12.07
N GLU A 4 -4.02 11.00 -12.72
CA GLU A 4 -3.02 11.38 -13.72
C GLU A 4 -1.59 11.49 -13.14
N ARG A 5 -1.46 12.09 -11.95
CA ARG A 5 -0.17 12.16 -11.23
C ARG A 5 0.30 10.78 -10.76
N PHE A 6 -0.64 9.91 -10.40
CA PHE A 6 -0.33 8.53 -10.03
C PHE A 6 0.18 7.73 -11.23
N THR A 7 -0.53 7.77 -12.35
CA THR A 7 -0.14 7.10 -13.61
C THR A 7 1.20 7.61 -14.11
N GLU A 8 1.43 8.92 -14.05
CA GLU A 8 2.70 9.54 -14.43
C GLU A 8 3.86 9.07 -13.52
N THR A 9 3.61 8.94 -12.22
CA THR A 9 4.59 8.39 -11.27
C THR A 9 4.91 6.93 -11.61
N LEU A 10 3.89 6.11 -11.86
CA LEU A 10 4.06 4.71 -12.24
C LEU A 10 4.85 4.55 -13.55
N ARG A 11 4.55 5.39 -14.56
CA ARG A 11 5.28 5.40 -15.84
C ARG A 11 6.74 5.75 -15.66
N ARG A 12 7.05 6.79 -14.87
CA ARG A 12 8.44 7.18 -14.56
C ARG A 12 9.21 6.11 -13.81
N THR A 13 8.52 5.29 -13.01
CA THR A 13 9.12 4.16 -12.31
C THR A 13 9.14 2.86 -13.12
N SER A 14 8.47 2.84 -14.29
CA SER A 14 8.44 1.65 -15.15
C SER A 14 9.85 1.39 -15.70
N GLY A 15 10.33 0.15 -15.55
CA GLY A 15 11.71 -0.22 -15.87
C GLY A 15 12.73 0.02 -14.74
N THR A 16 12.31 0.60 -13.60
CA THR A 16 13.13 0.65 -12.38
C THR A 16 12.60 -0.29 -11.31
N TYR A 17 11.27 -0.39 -11.18
CA TYR A 17 10.59 -1.21 -10.19
C TYR A 17 9.72 -2.26 -10.88
N HIS A 18 9.87 -3.51 -10.45
CA HIS A 18 9.10 -4.65 -10.94
C HIS A 18 8.22 -5.19 -9.81
N LEU A 19 6.94 -5.41 -10.12
CA LEU A 19 6.05 -6.17 -9.24
C LEU A 19 6.17 -7.64 -9.62
N ASP A 20 6.82 -8.42 -8.78
CA ASP A 20 7.13 -9.82 -9.08
C ASP A 20 5.97 -10.73 -8.68
N ARG A 21 5.34 -10.43 -7.54
CA ARG A 21 4.29 -11.28 -6.97
C ARG A 21 3.41 -10.52 -6.00
N LEU A 22 2.13 -10.88 -5.97
CA LEU A 22 1.18 -10.37 -4.99
C LEU A 22 0.52 -11.55 -4.26
N GLU A 23 0.52 -11.49 -2.94
CA GLU A 23 -0.17 -12.44 -2.08
C GLU A 23 -1.37 -11.74 -1.40
N ILE A 24 -2.54 -12.33 -1.54
CA ILE A 24 -3.76 -11.89 -0.85
C ILE A 24 -3.92 -12.71 0.41
N GLY A 25 -4.00 -12.02 1.55
CA GLY A 25 -4.26 -12.60 2.85
C GLY A 25 -5.74 -12.52 3.22
N ALA A 26 -6.01 -12.14 4.47
CA ALA A 26 -7.37 -12.06 4.97
C ALA A 26 -8.18 -10.96 4.27
N VAL A 27 -9.36 -11.34 3.78
CA VAL A 27 -10.39 -10.44 3.26
C VAL A 27 -11.50 -10.33 4.30
N ARG A 28 -11.86 -9.11 4.70
CA ARG A 28 -12.93 -8.86 5.68
C ARG A 28 -13.91 -7.84 5.09
N VAL A 29 -15.17 -8.23 4.95
CA VAL A 29 -16.22 -7.44 4.31
C VAL A 29 -17.24 -6.96 5.35
N SER A 30 -17.74 -5.75 5.19
CA SER A 30 -18.81 -5.17 6.00
C SER A 30 -19.64 -4.23 5.13
N GLY A 31 -20.76 -4.75 4.60
CA GLY A 31 -21.58 -4.04 3.61
C GLY A 31 -20.78 -3.82 2.33
N ASP A 32 -20.75 -2.57 1.87
CA ASP A 32 -20.07 -2.15 0.64
C ASP A 32 -18.62 -1.73 0.88
N ILE A 33 -18.01 -2.16 1.99
CA ILE A 33 -16.63 -1.87 2.34
C ILE A 33 -15.90 -3.17 2.67
N ALA A 34 -14.66 -3.30 2.22
CA ALA A 34 -13.80 -4.41 2.59
C ALA A 34 -12.38 -3.95 2.99
N THR A 35 -11.73 -4.75 3.82
CA THR A 35 -10.28 -4.71 4.02
C THR A 35 -9.64 -5.95 3.41
N VAL A 36 -8.49 -5.77 2.78
CA VAL A 36 -7.70 -6.85 2.19
C VAL A 36 -6.27 -6.72 2.68
N ASP A 37 -5.80 -7.69 3.45
CA ASP A 37 -4.40 -7.79 3.81
C ASP A 37 -3.63 -8.27 2.57
N THR A 38 -2.59 -7.55 2.15
CA THR A 38 -1.85 -7.80 0.89
C THR A 38 -0.35 -7.76 1.15
N VAL A 39 0.39 -8.70 0.57
CA VAL A 39 1.86 -8.64 0.48
C VAL A 39 2.25 -8.47 -0.99
N MET A 40 2.88 -7.36 -1.30
CA MET A 40 3.41 -7.08 -2.64
C MET A 40 4.91 -7.29 -2.61
N TYR A 41 5.40 -8.24 -3.40
CA TYR A 41 6.82 -8.49 -3.61
C TYR A 41 7.25 -7.79 -4.89
N GLY A 42 8.37 -7.10 -4.84
CA GLY A 42 8.93 -6.47 -6.01
C GLY A 42 10.44 -6.36 -5.94
N SER A 43 11.02 -6.02 -7.06
CA SER A 43 12.45 -5.85 -7.21
C SER A 43 12.77 -4.52 -7.89
N VAL A 44 13.95 -4.00 -7.57
CA VAL A 44 14.54 -2.84 -8.24
C VAL A 44 15.76 -3.33 -8.98
N GLU A 45 15.90 -2.98 -10.25
CA GLU A 45 17.06 -3.39 -11.07
C GLU A 45 18.15 -2.30 -11.13
N ARG A 46 17.80 -1.03 -10.90
CA ARG A 46 18.73 0.11 -11.01
C ARG A 46 18.53 1.14 -9.89
N PRO A 47 19.60 1.77 -9.37
CA PRO A 47 21.02 1.51 -9.65
C PRO A 47 21.60 0.31 -8.88
N ILE A 48 20.85 -0.27 -7.95
CA ILE A 48 21.26 -1.43 -7.14
C ILE A 48 20.15 -2.47 -7.20
N GLN A 49 20.51 -3.72 -7.52
CA GLN A 49 19.57 -4.81 -7.50
C GLN A 49 19.11 -5.08 -6.06
N ALA A 50 17.82 -4.93 -5.79
CA ALA A 50 17.27 -5.13 -4.46
C ALA A 50 15.88 -5.75 -4.54
N GLU A 51 15.65 -6.79 -3.74
CA GLU A 51 14.31 -7.33 -3.51
C GLU A 51 13.66 -6.61 -2.32
N GLY A 52 12.38 -6.29 -2.47
CA GLY A 52 11.55 -5.65 -1.45
C GLY A 52 10.20 -6.32 -1.34
N LYS A 53 9.55 -6.10 -0.19
CA LYS A 53 8.12 -6.38 -0.05
C LYS A 53 7.42 -5.31 0.76
N ILE A 54 6.17 -5.06 0.41
CA ILE A 54 5.27 -4.17 1.12
C ILE A 54 4.14 -5.01 1.68
N VAL A 55 3.98 -5.00 3.00
CA VAL A 55 2.82 -5.58 3.69
C VAL A 55 1.86 -4.44 3.99
N ALA A 56 0.68 -4.48 3.39
CA ALA A 56 -0.29 -3.40 3.50
C ALA A 56 -1.70 -3.95 3.71
N GLN A 57 -2.52 -3.16 4.39
CA GLN A 57 -3.97 -3.34 4.38
C GLN A 57 -4.57 -2.37 3.37
N GLN A 58 -5.24 -2.93 2.36
CA GLN A 58 -5.98 -2.16 1.36
C GLN A 58 -7.44 -2.03 1.78
N TYR A 59 -8.05 -0.89 1.47
CA TYR A 59 -9.48 -0.68 1.64
C TYR A 59 -10.14 -0.71 0.28
N LEU A 60 -11.23 -1.45 0.17
CA LEU A 60 -12.07 -1.50 -1.02
C LEU A 60 -13.44 -0.93 -0.71
N VAL A 61 -14.00 -0.23 -1.67
CA VAL A 61 -15.40 0.21 -1.68
C VAL A 61 -16.11 -0.45 -2.85
N ARG A 62 -17.36 -0.85 -2.66
CA ARG A 62 -18.21 -1.36 -3.73
C ARG A 62 -19.00 -0.20 -4.31
N GLU A 63 -18.75 0.09 -5.58
CA GLU A 63 -19.43 1.12 -6.36
C GLU A 63 -19.99 0.48 -7.62
N ASP A 64 -21.27 0.68 -7.92
CA ASP A 64 -21.96 0.09 -9.09
C ASP A 64 -21.77 -1.44 -9.18
N GLY A 65 -21.84 -2.13 -8.03
CA GLY A 65 -21.63 -3.57 -7.94
C GLY A 65 -20.18 -4.04 -8.11
N ARG A 66 -19.22 -3.14 -8.29
CA ARG A 66 -17.80 -3.46 -8.49
C ARG A 66 -16.95 -3.01 -7.32
N TRP A 67 -16.05 -3.88 -6.86
CA TRP A 67 -15.06 -3.50 -5.87
C TRP A 67 -13.98 -2.63 -6.49
N ARG A 68 -13.72 -1.49 -5.88
CA ARG A 68 -12.68 -0.53 -6.26
C ARG A 68 -11.77 -0.28 -5.07
N VAL A 69 -10.49 -0.10 -5.35
CA VAL A 69 -9.52 0.27 -4.32
C VAL A 69 -9.81 1.71 -3.88
N ALA A 70 -10.08 1.92 -2.60
CA ALA A 70 -10.38 3.24 -2.04
C ALA A 70 -9.13 4.13 -1.89
N THR A 71 -7.96 3.69 -2.36
CA THR A 71 -6.67 4.30 -2.02
C THR A 71 -6.29 5.43 -2.96
N GLY A 72 -5.79 6.52 -2.35
CA GLY A 72 -4.88 7.46 -3.01
C GLY A 72 -3.74 7.89 -2.09
N ASP A 73 -4.01 8.07 -0.79
CA ASP A 73 -3.03 8.38 0.25
C ASP A 73 -3.65 8.21 1.65
N ARG A 74 -2.85 8.37 2.70
CA ARG A 74 -3.28 8.25 4.11
C ARG A 74 -4.37 9.25 4.49
N ALA A 75 -4.40 10.43 3.86
CA ALA A 75 -5.41 11.44 4.16
C ALA A 75 -6.78 11.03 3.62
N THR A 76 -6.84 10.48 2.40
CA THR A 76 -8.06 9.90 1.83
C THR A 76 -8.60 8.78 2.71
N VAL A 77 -7.74 7.85 3.14
CA VAL A 77 -8.18 6.73 4.00
C VAL A 77 -8.69 7.22 5.36
N ARG A 78 -8.04 8.23 5.97
CA ARG A 78 -8.54 8.80 7.23
C ARG A 78 -9.90 9.46 7.07
N ARG A 79 -10.12 10.23 6.00
CA ARG A 79 -11.43 10.83 5.69
C ARG A 79 -12.50 9.76 5.48
N PHE A 80 -12.16 8.69 4.75
CA PHE A 80 -13.03 7.55 4.53
C PHE A 80 -13.45 6.87 5.85
N LEU A 81 -12.49 6.58 6.74
CA LEU A 81 -12.80 5.96 8.03
C LEU A 81 -13.61 6.88 8.95
N ALA A 82 -13.36 8.20 8.91
CA ALA A 82 -14.15 9.18 9.65
C ALA A 82 -15.62 9.23 9.18
N ALA A 83 -15.86 9.09 7.87
CA ALA A 83 -17.20 9.00 7.30
C ALA A 83 -17.90 7.65 7.59
N ASN A 84 -17.15 6.62 7.99
CA ASN A 84 -17.64 5.25 8.20
C ASN A 84 -17.28 4.73 9.62
N PRO A 85 -17.79 5.34 10.70
CA PRO A 85 -17.35 5.05 12.06
C PRO A 85 -17.66 3.63 12.53
N ALA A 86 -18.80 3.05 12.12
CA ALA A 86 -19.15 1.67 12.46
C ALA A 86 -18.16 0.66 11.85
N PHE A 87 -17.68 0.95 10.65
CA PHE A 87 -16.66 0.16 9.97
C PHE A 87 -15.28 0.36 10.63
N ALA A 88 -14.90 1.62 10.90
CA ALA A 88 -13.62 1.97 11.51
C ALA A 88 -13.42 1.34 12.90
N LYS A 89 -14.49 1.18 13.68
CA LYS A 89 -14.45 0.45 14.96
C LYS A 89 -14.03 -1.01 14.82
N LYS A 90 -14.43 -1.67 13.71
CA LYS A 90 -14.12 -3.08 13.44
C LYS A 90 -12.76 -3.25 12.74
N PHE A 91 -12.37 -2.29 11.90
CA PHE A 91 -11.20 -2.40 11.04
C PHE A 91 -10.32 -1.15 11.13
N GLN A 92 -9.40 -1.17 12.09
CA GLN A 92 -8.47 -0.07 12.33
C GLN A 92 -7.42 0.06 11.21
N LEU A 93 -7.04 1.30 10.92
CA LEU A 93 -6.00 1.63 9.96
C LEU A 93 -4.65 1.03 10.37
N ARG A 94 -4.16 0.07 9.59
CA ARG A 94 -2.81 -0.46 9.70
C ARG A 94 -1.86 0.30 8.80
N GLU A 95 -0.72 0.70 9.35
CA GLU A 95 0.32 1.33 8.54
C GLU A 95 1.00 0.27 7.66
N PRO A 96 1.27 0.59 6.38
CA PRO A 96 2.08 -0.29 5.54
C PRO A 96 3.46 -0.50 6.16
N ARG A 97 3.96 -1.74 6.07
CA ARG A 97 5.32 -2.09 6.43
C ARG A 97 6.14 -2.37 5.19
N ILE A 98 7.35 -1.82 5.13
CA ILE A 98 8.24 -1.93 3.99
C ILE A 98 9.45 -2.74 4.42
N PHE A 99 9.75 -3.78 3.67
CA PHE A 99 10.89 -4.65 3.91
C PHE A 99 11.78 -4.69 2.68
N VAL A 100 13.08 -4.88 2.91
CA VAL A 100 14.04 -5.25 1.87
C VAL A 100 14.74 -6.53 2.28
N LYS A 101 15.15 -7.31 1.28
CA LYS A 101 15.94 -8.51 1.49
C LYS A 101 17.41 -8.14 1.61
N ARG A 102 18.06 -8.51 2.71
CA ARG A 102 19.50 -8.35 2.95
C ARG A 102 20.03 -9.65 3.56
N ASP A 103 21.10 -10.19 2.99
CA ASP A 103 21.74 -11.42 3.48
C ASP A 103 20.73 -12.57 3.67
N GLY A 104 19.80 -12.71 2.72
CA GLY A 104 18.74 -13.72 2.74
C GLY A 104 17.60 -13.47 3.74
N ARG A 105 17.60 -12.36 4.47
CA ARG A 105 16.59 -12.03 5.49
C ARG A 105 15.80 -10.78 5.13
N TRP A 106 14.54 -10.73 5.56
CA TRP A 106 13.69 -9.55 5.42
C TRP A 106 13.98 -8.56 6.55
N VAL A 107 14.50 -7.39 6.20
CA VAL A 107 14.77 -6.28 7.13
C VAL A 107 13.67 -5.23 6.98
N ASP A 108 13.02 -4.88 8.09
CA ASP A 108 11.99 -3.84 8.12
C ASP A 108 12.65 -2.44 8.06
N LEU A 109 12.31 -1.66 7.04
CA LEU A 109 12.80 -0.29 6.83
C LEU A 109 11.71 0.77 7.01
N THR A 110 10.56 0.39 7.56
CA THR A 110 9.38 1.27 7.65
C THR A 110 9.69 2.59 8.34
N GLU A 111 10.36 2.55 9.50
CA GLU A 111 10.69 3.76 10.25
C GLU A 111 11.82 4.57 9.61
N THR A 112 12.85 3.91 9.07
CA THR A 112 13.94 4.58 8.34
C THR A 112 13.41 5.39 7.16
N LEU A 113 12.51 4.80 6.36
CA LEU A 113 11.90 5.48 5.22
C LEU A 113 10.98 6.63 5.64
N LYS A 114 10.24 6.48 6.76
CA LYS A 114 9.44 7.58 7.32
C LYS A 114 10.30 8.75 7.76
N GLN A 115 11.44 8.49 8.40
CA GLN A 115 12.37 9.52 8.87
C GLN A 115 13.00 10.26 7.69
N ALA A 116 13.50 9.55 6.68
CA ALA A 116 14.06 10.16 5.47
C ALA A 116 13.06 11.10 4.78
N ARG A 117 11.79 10.71 4.70
CA ARG A 117 10.73 11.55 4.11
C ARG A 117 10.41 12.81 4.92
N ARG A 118 10.69 12.83 6.23
CA ARG A 118 10.52 14.01 7.09
C ARG A 118 11.70 14.97 6.98
N ALA A 119 12.91 14.45 6.81
CA ALA A 119 14.13 15.25 6.71
C ALA A 119 14.30 15.95 5.35
N GLY A 120 13.69 15.43 4.28
CA GLY A 120 13.68 16.04 2.95
C GLY A 120 12.56 17.03 2.68
N LYS A 121 11.87 17.51 3.73
CA LYS A 121 10.85 18.55 3.67
C LYS A 121 11.35 19.79 4.39
#